data_AF-A0AAJ1IKS9-F1
#
_entry.id   AF-A0AAJ1IKS9-F1
#
_cell.length_a   1.000
_cell.length_b   1.000
_cell.length_c   1.000
_cell.angle_alpha   90.00
_cell.angle_beta   90.00
_cell.angle_gamma   90.00
#
_symmetry.space_group_name_H-M   'P 1'
#
loop_
_entity.id
_entity.type
_entity.pdbx_description
1 polymer ?
#
loop_
_entity_poly.entity_id
_entity_poly.type
_entity_poly.pdbx_seq_one_letter_code
_entity_poly.pdbx_strand_id
1 'polypeptide(L)'
;MQTKEQLIEILNETNKIFELCVGLLNNLIESKESIEIATKETNLQIKKEVEKQILKLEDVRKVLVAKSREGYTKQIRALLIKYGADKLSEIKPVNYQNLVDEAYCFGATKEMIKEELNNKQEFSNQFKAVYEHHSATSLTDLKEEYYPAFLRDIRGLGHE
;
A
#
# COMPACT_ATOMS: atom_id res chain seq x y z
N MET A 1 25.96 63.95 33.12
CA MET A 1 25.65 62.76 33.96
C MET A 1 24.69 61.82 33.24
N GLN A 2 23.67 62.34 32.55
CA GLN A 2 22.66 61.56 31.79
C GLN A 2 23.20 60.58 30.73
N THR A 3 24.33 60.85 30.07
CA THR A 3 24.81 60.02 28.95
C THR A 3 25.38 58.66 29.35
N LYS A 4 25.88 58.50 30.58
CA LYS A 4 26.42 57.21 31.05
C LYS A 4 25.32 56.24 31.48
N GLU A 5 24.25 56.75 32.09
CA GLU A 5 23.10 55.93 32.51
C GLU A 5 22.34 55.37 31.31
N GLN A 6 22.14 56.17 30.26
CA GLN A 6 21.55 55.71 28.99
C GLN A 6 22.37 54.60 28.32
N LEU A 7 23.70 54.68 28.38
CA LEU A 7 24.61 53.66 27.84
C LEU A 7 24.50 52.32 28.59
N ILE A 8 24.31 52.37 29.90
CA ILE A 8 24.12 51.17 30.74
C ILE A 8 22.76 50.52 30.45
N GLU A 9 21.71 51.33 30.27
CA GLU A 9 20.37 50.84 29.93
C GLU A 9 20.36 50.12 28.58
N ILE A 10 20.97 50.71 27.55
CA ILE A 10 21.13 50.09 26.21
C ILE A 10 21.94 48.78 26.31
N LEU A 11 22.99 48.74 27.12
CA LEU A 11 23.79 47.52 27.31
C LEU A 11 22.98 46.40 27.97
N ASN A 12 22.12 46.73 28.92
CA ASN A 12 21.26 45.75 29.58
C ASN A 12 20.16 45.23 28.66
N GLU A 13 19.56 46.10 27.84
CA GLU A 13 18.57 45.70 26.84
C GLU A 13 19.18 44.80 25.77
N THR A 14 20.36 45.14 25.27
CA THR A 14 21.08 44.32 24.28
C THR A 14 21.45 42.95 24.83
N ASN A 15 21.90 42.85 26.09
CA ASN A 15 22.12 41.57 26.75
C ASN A 15 20.83 40.76 26.92
N LYS A 16 19.71 41.41 27.29
CA LYS A 16 18.42 40.74 27.43
C LYS A 16 17.92 40.16 26.11
N ILE A 17 18.12 40.89 25.00
CA ILE A 17 17.81 40.41 23.64
C ILE A 17 18.71 39.22 23.29
N PHE A 18 20.00 39.28 23.63
CA PHE A 18 20.94 38.18 23.37
C PHE A 18 20.51 36.87 24.06
N GLU A 19 20.18 36.92 25.35
CA GLU A 19 19.70 35.75 26.10
C GLU A 19 18.41 35.17 25.49
N LEU A 20 17.50 36.04 25.05
CA LEU A 20 16.25 35.63 24.39
C LEU A 20 16.52 34.92 23.06
N CYS A 21 17.45 35.41 22.25
CA CYS A 21 17.86 34.78 21.00
C CYS A 21 18.50 33.41 21.22
N VAL A 22 19.35 33.27 22.23
CA VAL A 22 19.98 31.98 22.59
C VAL A 22 18.92 30.96 23.02
N GLY A 23 17.96 31.37 23.84
CA GLY A 23 16.84 30.50 24.25
C GLY A 23 15.99 30.02 23.08
N LEU A 24 15.70 30.90 22.11
CA LEU A 24 14.96 30.53 20.89
C LEU A 24 15.75 29.55 20.01
N LEU A 25 17.06 29.75 19.88
CA LEU A 25 17.95 28.84 19.13
C LEU A 25 17.99 27.44 19.73
N ASN A 26 18.12 27.33 21.05
CA ASN A 26 18.15 26.04 21.74
C ASN A 26 16.82 25.28 21.56
N ASN A 27 15.69 25.97 21.71
CA ASN A 27 14.37 25.38 21.46
C ASN A 27 14.21 24.87 20.02
N LEU A 28 14.77 25.58 19.03
CA LEU A 28 14.77 25.14 17.63
C LEU A 28 15.63 23.88 17.41
N ILE A 29 16.73 23.75 18.14
CA ILE A 29 17.63 22.60 18.05
C ILE A 29 16.96 21.36 18.68
N GLU A 30 16.40 21.50 19.88
CA GLU A 30 15.72 20.40 20.59
C GLU A 30 14.49 19.88 19.83
N SER A 31 13.72 20.78 19.21
CA SER A 31 12.59 20.40 18.36
C SER A 31 13.02 19.65 17.10
N LYS A 32 14.20 19.97 16.53
CA LYS A 32 14.74 19.28 15.35
C LYS A 32 15.20 17.85 15.67
N GLU A 33 15.87 17.62 16.79
CA GLU A 33 16.26 16.26 17.23
C GLU A 33 15.03 15.41 17.53
N SER A 34 14.00 15.99 18.16
CA SER A 34 12.73 15.30 18.45
C SER A 34 11.99 14.85 17.18
N ILE A 35 12.03 15.66 16.12
CA ILE A 35 11.45 15.31 14.80
C ILE A 35 12.25 14.19 14.11
N GLU A 36 13.58 14.20 14.22
CA GLU A 36 14.41 13.18 13.57
C GLU A 36 14.29 11.79 14.24
N ILE A 37 14.06 11.76 15.56
CA ILE A 37 13.83 10.51 16.29
C ILE A 37 12.43 9.96 15.97
N ALA A 38 11.40 10.81 16.00
CA ALA A 38 10.03 10.41 15.67
C ALA A 38 9.91 9.87 14.24
N THR A 39 10.60 10.46 13.27
CA THR A 39 10.58 10.01 11.87
C THR A 39 11.31 8.68 11.64
N LYS A 40 12.35 8.37 12.42
CA LYS A 40 13.05 7.07 12.37
C LYS A 40 12.24 5.95 13.00
N GLU A 41 11.61 6.20 14.14
CA GLU A 41 10.77 5.22 14.84
C GLU A 41 9.49 4.89 14.07
N THR A 42 8.85 5.90 13.47
CA THR A 42 7.67 5.71 12.62
C THR A 42 7.98 4.85 11.38
N ASN A 43 9.13 5.06 10.73
CA ASN A 43 9.55 4.26 9.57
C ASN A 43 9.87 2.79 9.94
N LEU A 44 10.41 2.53 11.13
CA LEU A 44 10.72 1.18 11.60
C LEU A 44 9.45 0.41 11.98
N GLN A 45 8.43 1.09 12.49
CA GLN A 45 7.12 0.50 12.81
C GLN A 45 6.31 0.19 11.53
N ILE A 46 6.27 1.11 10.56
CA ILE A 46 5.65 0.87 9.25
C ILE A 46 6.28 -0.34 8.56
N LYS A 47 7.62 -0.47 8.60
CA LYS A 47 8.33 -1.61 8.01
C LYS A 47 7.96 -2.95 8.65
N LYS A 48 7.79 -3.00 9.97
CA LYS A 48 7.43 -4.24 10.70
C LYS A 48 5.98 -4.66 10.51
N GLU A 49 5.07 -3.72 10.34
CA GLU A 49 3.65 -4.01 10.10
C GLU A 49 3.40 -4.52 8.68
N VAL A 50 4.09 -3.93 7.69
CA VAL A 50 4.10 -4.39 6.31
C VAL A 50 4.69 -5.81 6.18
N GLU A 51 5.76 -6.13 6.91
CA GLU A 51 6.35 -7.49 6.91
C GLU A 51 5.43 -8.59 7.45
N LYS A 52 4.43 -8.26 8.31
CA LYS A 52 3.52 -9.26 8.89
C LYS A 52 2.38 -9.70 7.95
N GLN A 53 2.04 -8.88 6.95
CA GLN A 53 0.96 -9.17 5.99
C GLN A 53 1.47 -9.57 4.61
N ILE A 54 2.78 -9.47 4.36
CA ILE A 54 3.37 -9.89 3.10
C ILE A 54 3.38 -11.42 2.99
N LEU A 55 2.77 -11.94 1.92
CA LEU A 55 2.81 -13.36 1.58
C LEU A 55 4.26 -13.87 1.54
N LYS A 56 4.48 -15.11 1.97
CA LYS A 56 5.79 -15.75 1.82
C LYS A 56 5.99 -16.20 0.37
N LEU A 57 7.23 -16.12 -0.11
CA LEU A 57 7.62 -16.56 -1.46
C LEU A 57 7.18 -18.01 -1.73
N GLU A 58 7.27 -18.89 -0.72
CA GLU A 58 6.86 -20.30 -0.79
C GLU A 58 5.36 -20.44 -1.08
N ASP A 59 4.52 -19.64 -0.44
CA ASP A 59 3.06 -19.74 -0.59
C ASP A 59 2.62 -19.22 -1.95
N VAL A 60 3.23 -18.12 -2.42
CA VAL A 60 3.05 -17.62 -3.79
C VAL A 60 3.45 -18.68 -4.81
N ARG A 61 4.60 -19.34 -4.58
CA ARG A 61 5.10 -20.41 -5.46
C ARG A 61 4.10 -21.58 -5.54
N LYS A 62 3.48 -21.97 -4.42
CA LYS A 62 2.45 -23.03 -4.41
C LYS A 62 1.28 -22.68 -5.31
N VAL A 63 0.77 -21.43 -5.22
CA VAL A 63 -0.35 -20.97 -6.06
C VAL A 63 0.03 -20.99 -7.54
N LEU A 64 1.19 -20.43 -7.91
CA LEU A 64 1.62 -20.41 -9.31
C LEU A 64 1.88 -21.82 -9.85
N VAL A 65 2.41 -22.74 -9.05
CA VAL A 65 2.59 -24.14 -9.47
C VAL A 65 1.25 -24.83 -9.69
N ALA A 66 0.27 -24.62 -8.80
CA ALA A 66 -1.08 -25.14 -8.99
C ALA A 66 -1.69 -24.63 -10.31
N LYS A 67 -1.65 -23.31 -10.53
CA LYS A 67 -2.12 -22.70 -11.79
C LYS A 67 -1.34 -23.16 -13.03
N SER A 68 -0.04 -23.41 -12.90
CA SER A 68 0.74 -23.97 -14.01
C SER A 68 0.32 -25.39 -14.35
N ARG A 69 -0.08 -26.20 -13.36
CA ARG A 69 -0.59 -27.57 -13.60
C ARG A 69 -1.96 -27.57 -14.25
N GLU A 70 -2.76 -26.54 -14.02
CA GLU A 70 -4.02 -26.27 -14.74
C GLU A 70 -3.80 -25.84 -16.20
N GLY A 71 -2.55 -25.63 -16.64
CA GLY A 71 -2.19 -25.29 -18.03
C GLY A 71 -1.89 -23.80 -18.27
N TYR A 72 -1.90 -22.96 -17.22
CA TYR A 72 -1.71 -21.51 -17.35
C TYR A 72 -0.24 -21.05 -17.35
N THR A 73 0.71 -21.93 -17.71
CA THR A 73 2.15 -21.61 -17.68
C THR A 73 2.52 -20.39 -18.54
N LYS A 74 1.87 -20.20 -19.69
CA LYS A 74 2.13 -19.05 -20.57
C LYS A 74 1.68 -17.74 -19.92
N GLN A 75 0.49 -17.74 -19.33
CA GLN A 75 -0.11 -16.62 -18.64
C GLN A 75 0.71 -16.25 -17.40
N ILE A 76 1.19 -17.24 -16.64
CA ILE A 76 2.09 -17.01 -15.50
C ILE A 76 3.40 -16.35 -15.96
N ARG A 77 4.02 -16.79 -17.05
CA ARG A 77 5.23 -16.12 -17.57
C ARG A 77 4.94 -14.67 -17.97
N ALA A 78 3.85 -14.43 -18.70
CA ALA A 78 3.45 -13.07 -19.06
C ALA A 78 3.17 -12.20 -17.82
N LEU A 79 2.60 -12.80 -16.77
CA LEU A 79 2.36 -12.13 -15.50
C LEU A 79 3.67 -11.75 -14.80
N LEU A 80 4.64 -12.65 -14.70
CA LEU A 80 5.95 -12.32 -14.10
C LEU A 80 6.60 -11.14 -14.83
N ILE A 81 6.57 -11.16 -16.17
CA ILE A 81 7.11 -10.08 -17.02
C ILE A 81 6.36 -8.77 -16.80
N LYS A 82 5.03 -8.80 -16.64
CA LYS A 82 4.22 -7.61 -16.28
C LYS A 82 4.69 -6.97 -14.98
N TYR A 83 5.16 -7.78 -14.03
CA TYR A 83 5.73 -7.33 -12.76
C TYR A 83 7.24 -7.02 -12.84
N GLY A 84 7.82 -7.05 -14.04
CA GLY A 84 9.19 -6.63 -14.34
C GLY A 84 10.26 -7.70 -14.12
N ALA A 85 9.90 -8.98 -14.07
CA ALA A 85 10.83 -10.07 -13.80
C ALA A 85 10.55 -11.34 -14.61
N ASP A 86 11.58 -12.15 -14.84
CA ASP A 86 11.41 -13.47 -15.47
C ASP A 86 11.10 -14.57 -14.44
N LYS A 87 11.46 -14.32 -13.17
CA LYS A 87 11.33 -15.28 -12.07
C LYS A 87 10.62 -14.65 -10.88
N LEU A 88 9.82 -15.46 -10.19
CA LEU A 88 9.13 -15.03 -8.96
C LEU A 88 10.10 -14.53 -7.87
N SER A 89 11.30 -15.10 -7.77
CA SER A 89 12.31 -14.69 -6.77
C SER A 89 12.86 -13.28 -6.98
N GLU A 90 12.66 -12.69 -8.16
CA GLU A 90 13.11 -11.34 -8.51
C GLU A 90 12.01 -10.30 -8.25
N ILE A 91 10.80 -10.74 -7.91
CA ILE A 91 9.66 -9.86 -7.63
C ILE A 91 9.70 -9.41 -6.17
N LYS A 92 9.47 -8.12 -5.95
CA LYS A 92 9.41 -7.55 -4.60
C LYS A 92 8.24 -8.16 -3.81
N PRO A 93 8.43 -8.56 -2.55
CA PRO A 93 7.36 -9.19 -1.77
C PRO A 93 6.07 -8.37 -1.61
N VAL A 94 6.17 -7.04 -1.64
CA VAL A 94 5.01 -6.13 -1.66
C VAL A 94 4.05 -6.40 -2.83
N ASN A 95 4.54 -6.96 -3.93
CA ASN A 95 3.73 -7.27 -5.11
C ASN A 95 3.15 -8.69 -5.09
N TYR A 96 3.50 -9.53 -4.12
CA TYR A 96 3.08 -10.93 -4.11
C TYR A 96 1.58 -11.11 -3.99
N GLN A 97 0.89 -10.29 -3.19
CA GLN A 97 -0.56 -10.37 -3.05
C GLN A 97 -1.26 -10.14 -4.39
N ASN A 98 -0.97 -9.01 -5.03
CA ASN A 98 -1.53 -8.66 -6.33
C ASN A 98 -1.20 -9.70 -7.41
N LEU A 99 0.02 -10.22 -7.40
CA LEU A 99 0.44 -11.26 -8.33
C LEU A 99 -0.37 -12.55 -8.16
N VAL A 100 -0.60 -12.96 -6.91
CA VAL A 100 -1.41 -14.14 -6.59
C VAL A 100 -2.86 -13.93 -7.00
N ASP A 101 -3.43 -12.76 -6.71
CA ASP A 101 -4.80 -12.43 -7.08
C ASP A 101 -5.03 -12.44 -8.60
N GLU A 102 -4.10 -11.87 -9.37
CA GLU A 102 -4.14 -11.95 -10.83
C GLU A 102 -4.01 -13.38 -11.35
N ALA A 103 -3.12 -14.19 -10.75
CA ALA A 103 -2.95 -15.58 -11.14
C ALA A 103 -4.19 -16.44 -10.82
N TYR A 104 -4.91 -16.14 -9.73
CA TYR A 104 -6.16 -16.82 -9.39
C TYR A 104 -7.25 -16.61 -10.45
N CYS A 105 -7.25 -15.45 -11.12
CA CYS A 105 -8.20 -15.12 -12.17
C CYS A 105 -7.96 -15.90 -13.48
N PHE A 106 -6.83 -16.60 -13.61
CA PHE A 106 -6.60 -17.49 -14.74
C PHE A 106 -7.55 -18.69 -14.70
N GLY A 107 -8.27 -18.86 -15.80
CA GLY A 107 -9.30 -19.89 -15.88
C GLY A 107 -10.56 -19.57 -15.10
N ALA A 108 -10.83 -18.29 -14.83
CA ALA A 108 -12.03 -17.89 -14.10
C ALA A 108 -13.28 -18.51 -14.73
N THR A 109 -14.03 -19.25 -13.91
CA THR A 109 -15.30 -19.87 -14.31
C THR A 109 -16.47 -19.17 -13.63
N LYS A 110 -17.67 -19.42 -14.14
CA LYS A 110 -18.91 -18.92 -13.54
C LYS A 110 -19.05 -19.41 -12.09
N GLU A 111 -18.58 -20.61 -11.76
CA GLU A 111 -18.61 -21.19 -10.42
C GLU A 111 -17.70 -20.43 -9.45
N MET A 112 -16.47 -20.10 -9.88
CA MET A 112 -15.54 -19.29 -9.07
C MET A 112 -16.13 -17.92 -8.77
N ILE A 113 -16.79 -17.30 -9.75
CA ILE A 113 -17.45 -15.99 -9.56
C ILE A 113 -18.62 -16.11 -8.58
N LYS A 114 -19.44 -17.17 -8.67
CA LYS A 114 -20.53 -17.40 -7.70
C LYS A 114 -19.99 -17.53 -6.28
N GLU A 115 -18.93 -18.31 -6.11
CA GLU A 115 -18.29 -18.52 -4.81
C GLU A 115 -17.77 -17.20 -4.23
N GLU A 116 -17.04 -16.41 -5.04
CA GLU A 116 -16.48 -15.13 -4.58
C GLU A 116 -17.57 -14.10 -4.24
N LEU A 117 -18.64 -14.02 -5.03
CA LEU A 117 -19.80 -13.16 -4.72
C LEU A 117 -20.45 -13.55 -3.39
N ASN A 118 -20.57 -14.85 -3.10
CA ASN A 118 -21.09 -15.32 -1.82
C ASN A 118 -20.16 -14.99 -0.66
N ASN A 119 -18.84 -15.11 -0.85
CA ASN A 119 -17.85 -14.77 0.17
C ASN A 119 -17.84 -13.26 0.47
N LYS A 120 -18.14 -12.42 -0.54
CA LYS A 120 -18.16 -10.95 -0.45
C LYS A 120 -19.57 -10.38 -0.26
N GLN A 121 -20.52 -11.15 0.27
CA GLN A 121 -21.92 -10.73 0.40
C GLN A 121 -22.10 -9.43 1.20
N GLU A 122 -21.17 -9.12 2.12
CA GLU A 122 -21.14 -7.85 2.87
C GLU A 122 -20.95 -6.61 1.96
N PHE A 123 -20.31 -6.78 0.80
CA PHE A 123 -20.11 -5.75 -0.24
C PHE A 123 -21.14 -5.83 -1.36
N SER A 124 -22.27 -6.51 -1.14
CA SER A 124 -23.31 -6.71 -2.16
C SER A 124 -23.88 -5.41 -2.73
N ASN A 125 -23.82 -4.31 -1.97
CA ASN A 125 -24.17 -2.97 -2.45
C ASN A 125 -23.28 -2.48 -3.60
N GLN A 126 -22.06 -3.00 -3.73
CA GLN A 126 -21.10 -2.63 -4.77
C GLN A 126 -21.17 -3.54 -6.00
N PHE A 127 -21.78 -4.73 -5.88
CA PHE A 127 -21.84 -5.70 -6.99
C PHE A 127 -22.48 -5.11 -8.25
N LYS A 128 -23.52 -4.29 -8.11
CA LYS A 128 -24.18 -3.64 -9.25
C LYS A 128 -23.18 -2.83 -10.08
N ALA A 129 -22.34 -2.03 -9.43
CA ALA A 129 -21.33 -1.22 -10.11
C ALA A 129 -20.28 -2.09 -10.82
N VAL A 130 -19.89 -3.22 -10.21
CA VAL A 130 -18.95 -4.17 -10.83
C VAL A 130 -19.58 -4.84 -12.06
N TYR A 131 -20.84 -5.27 -12.00
CA TYR A 131 -21.56 -5.78 -13.17
C TYR A 131 -21.64 -4.75 -14.29
N GLU A 132 -22.01 -3.51 -13.98
CA GLU A 132 -22.12 -2.42 -14.96
C GLU A 132 -20.79 -2.13 -15.65
N HIS A 133 -19.67 -2.14 -14.92
CA HIS A 133 -18.33 -1.97 -15.50
C HIS A 133 -18.04 -3.01 -16.58
N HIS A 134 -18.49 -4.25 -16.39
CA HIS A 134 -18.33 -5.35 -17.34
C HIS A 134 -19.52 -5.49 -18.30
N SER A 135 -20.33 -4.44 -18.46
CA SER A 135 -21.50 -4.39 -19.36
C SER A 135 -22.51 -5.53 -19.11
N ALA A 136 -22.67 -5.91 -17.85
CA ALA A 136 -23.61 -6.92 -17.39
C ALA A 136 -24.54 -6.34 -16.32
N THR A 137 -25.65 -7.03 -16.09
CA THR A 137 -26.64 -6.72 -15.04
C THR A 137 -26.69 -7.83 -13.98
N SER A 138 -26.20 -9.02 -14.32
CA SER A 138 -26.12 -10.19 -13.45
C SER A 138 -25.08 -11.20 -13.97
N LEU A 139 -24.94 -12.31 -13.26
CA LEU A 139 -24.02 -13.38 -13.68
C LEU A 139 -24.52 -14.17 -14.90
N THR A 140 -25.82 -14.10 -15.23
CA THR A 140 -26.37 -14.87 -16.36
C THR A 140 -26.01 -14.23 -17.70
N ASP A 141 -25.94 -12.90 -17.75
CA ASP A 141 -25.62 -12.08 -18.92
C ASP A 141 -24.14 -11.65 -19.00
N LEU A 142 -23.35 -11.91 -17.96
CA LEU A 142 -21.89 -11.74 -17.98
C LEU A 142 -21.24 -12.71 -18.98
N LYS A 143 -20.55 -12.17 -19.99
CA LYS A 143 -19.80 -12.96 -20.97
C LYS A 143 -18.53 -13.54 -20.36
N GLU A 144 -18.16 -14.75 -20.79
CA GLU A 144 -16.99 -15.49 -20.30
C GLU A 144 -15.67 -14.73 -20.50
N GLU A 145 -15.57 -13.92 -21.55
CA GLU A 145 -14.40 -13.07 -21.83
C GLU A 145 -14.09 -12.08 -20.68
N TYR A 146 -15.10 -11.68 -19.91
CA TYR A 146 -14.94 -10.77 -18.78
C TYR A 146 -14.75 -11.50 -17.44
N TYR A 147 -14.87 -12.83 -17.38
CA TYR A 147 -14.79 -13.56 -16.09
C TYR A 147 -13.50 -13.28 -15.31
N PRO A 148 -12.30 -13.26 -15.91
CA PRO A 148 -11.08 -12.95 -15.19
C PRO A 148 -11.07 -11.52 -14.62
N ALA A 149 -11.52 -10.54 -15.40
CA ALA A 149 -11.51 -9.14 -15.00
C ALA A 149 -12.60 -8.85 -13.94
N PHE A 150 -13.79 -9.41 -14.13
CA PHE A 150 -14.87 -9.36 -13.15
C PHE A 150 -14.46 -9.98 -11.82
N LEU A 151 -13.86 -11.18 -11.84
CA LEU A 151 -13.42 -11.87 -10.64
C LEU A 151 -12.35 -11.05 -9.89
N ARG A 152 -11.42 -10.42 -10.61
CA ARG A 152 -10.42 -9.52 -10.01
C ARG A 152 -11.09 -8.35 -9.29
N ASP A 153 -12.07 -7.71 -9.91
CA ASP A 153 -12.73 -6.52 -9.35
C ASP A 153 -13.56 -6.90 -8.11
N ILE A 154 -14.25 -8.04 -8.13
CA ILE A 154 -14.97 -8.56 -6.94
C ILE A 154 -13.99 -8.88 -5.80
N ARG A 155 -12.85 -9.52 -6.09
CA ARG A 155 -11.83 -9.84 -5.06
C ARG A 155 -11.26 -8.58 -4.42
N GLY A 156 -11.10 -7.51 -5.19
CA GLY A 156 -10.60 -6.22 -4.74
C GLY A 156 -11.57 -5.44 -3.84
N LEU A 157 -12.85 -5.83 -3.74
CA LEU A 157 -13.81 -5.15 -2.88
C LEU A 157 -13.37 -5.20 -1.41
N GLY A 158 -13.30 -4.03 -0.78
CA GLY A 158 -12.93 -3.86 0.63
C GLY A 158 -11.42 -3.70 0.90
N HIS A 159 -10.58 -3.61 -0.13
CA HIS A 159 -9.14 -3.37 -0.02
C HIS A 159 -8.71 -1.92 -0.38
N GLU A 160 -9.59 -0.94 -0.16
CA GLU A 160 -9.28 0.50 -0.34
C GLU A 160 -8.51 1.11 0.84
#